data_AF-A0A7W0DTE1-F1
#
_entry.id   AF-A0A7W0DTE1-F1
#
_cell.length_a   1.000
_cell.length_b   1.000
_cell.length_c   1.000
_cell.angle_alpha   90.00
_cell.angle_beta   90.00
_cell.angle_gamma   90.00
#
_symmetry.space_group_name_H-M   'P 1'
#
loop_
_entity.id
_entity.type
_entity.pdbx_description
1 polymer ?
#
loop_
_entity_poly.entity_id
_entity_poly.type
_entity_poly.pdbx_seq_one_letter_code
_entity_poly.pdbx_strand_id
1 'polypeptide(L)'
;MTGDGFSRPTDFDLTRYWAESQRSFRASRPSYPIVLRVRDHALRRFKPTAPMVPADDDGWWIVHTDLENAHEACAAVLAQAGDAVVLAPPELATMVRSAAHAIAESHP
;
A
#
# COMPACT_ATOMS: atom_id res chain seq x y z
N MET A 1 -29.26 -12.36 19.93
CA MET A 1 -28.38 -12.86 21.00
C MET A 1 -28.05 -14.30 20.64
N THR A 2 -26.84 -14.59 20.18
CA THR A 2 -26.41 -15.96 19.86
C THR A 2 -26.15 -16.70 21.17
N GLY A 3 -27.05 -17.63 21.53
CA GLY A 3 -27.05 -18.34 22.82
C GLY A 3 -26.07 -19.51 22.93
N ASP A 4 -25.17 -19.67 21.96
CA ASP A 4 -24.19 -20.75 21.95
C ASP A 4 -22.96 -20.34 22.76
N GLY A 5 -22.67 -21.09 23.81
CA GLY A 5 -21.47 -20.91 24.62
C GLY A 5 -20.21 -21.35 23.86
N PHE A 6 -19.12 -20.60 24.03
CA PHE A 6 -17.80 -20.98 23.55
C PHE A 6 -16.96 -21.50 24.72
N SER A 7 -16.45 -22.74 24.61
CA SER A 7 -15.47 -23.29 25.56
C SER A 7 -14.11 -23.41 24.88
N ARG A 8 -13.08 -22.82 25.50
CA ARG A 8 -11.70 -22.96 25.05
C ARG A 8 -11.22 -24.42 25.21
N PRO A 9 -10.54 -25.01 24.22
CA PRO A 9 -9.94 -26.34 24.37
C PRO A 9 -8.96 -26.38 25.55
N THR A 10 -9.02 -27.45 26.33
CA THR A 10 -8.25 -27.62 27.58
C THR A 10 -6.74 -27.70 27.33
N ASP A 11 -6.35 -28.10 26.12
CA ASP A 11 -4.97 -28.26 25.64
C ASP A 11 -4.48 -27.08 24.78
N PHE A 12 -5.25 -25.98 24.70
CA PHE A 12 -4.88 -24.84 23.89
C PHE A 12 -3.74 -24.02 24.52
N ASP A 13 -2.54 -24.19 23.96
CA ASP A 13 -1.36 -23.37 24.26
C ASP A 13 -1.43 -22.03 23.53
N LEU A 14 -1.83 -20.98 24.26
CA LEU A 14 -1.95 -19.62 23.74
C LEU A 14 -0.60 -19.04 23.31
N THR A 15 0.48 -19.35 24.02
CA THR A 15 1.82 -18.81 23.75
C THR A 15 2.34 -19.37 22.43
N ARG A 16 2.24 -20.69 22.25
CA ARG A 16 2.61 -21.36 21.00
C ARG A 16 1.77 -20.88 19.83
N TYR A 17 0.45 -20.83 20.00
CA TYR A 17 -0.46 -20.35 18.96
C TYR A 17 -0.12 -18.93 18.54
N TRP A 18 0.06 -18.00 19.48
CA TRP A 18 0.41 -16.62 19.13
C TRP A 18 1.74 -16.50 18.37
N ALA A 19 2.76 -17.27 18.77
CA ALA A 19 4.05 -17.26 18.09
C ALA A 19 3.95 -17.80 16.65
N GLU A 20 3.15 -18.84 16.42
CA GLU A 20 2.85 -19.39 15.10
C GLU A 20 2.02 -18.41 14.25
N SER A 21 0.92 -17.88 14.79
CA SER A 21 0.07 -16.91 14.10
C SER A 21 0.84 -15.66 13.67
N GLN A 22 1.72 -15.13 14.52
CA GLN A 22 2.56 -13.99 14.15
C GLN A 22 3.55 -14.32 13.03
N ARG A 23 4.14 -15.52 13.02
CA ARG A 23 5.06 -15.95 11.95
C ARG A 23 4.30 -16.11 10.64
N SER A 24 3.17 -16.79 10.66
CA SER A 24 2.33 -16.98 9.48
C SER A 24 1.83 -15.64 8.92
N PHE A 25 1.36 -14.74 9.80
CA PHE A 25 0.92 -13.40 9.41
C PHE A 25 2.03 -12.58 8.75
N ARG A 26 3.25 -12.62 9.30
CA ARG A 26 4.41 -11.94 8.70
C ARG A 26 4.79 -12.54 7.34
N ALA A 27 4.71 -13.87 7.21
CA ALA A 27 5.04 -14.58 5.98
C ALA A 27 3.98 -14.40 4.87
N SER A 28 2.72 -14.20 5.24
CA SER A 28 1.61 -14.00 4.32
C SER A 28 1.28 -12.51 4.11
N ARG A 29 2.21 -11.60 4.41
CA ARG A 29 1.97 -10.16 4.23
C ARG A 29 1.61 -9.92 2.75
N PRO A 30 0.46 -9.32 2.47
CA PRO A 30 0.13 -8.88 1.13
C PRO A 30 1.23 -7.96 0.60
N SER A 31 1.57 -8.14 -0.67
CA SER A 31 2.62 -7.41 -1.36
C SER A 31 2.09 -7.03 -2.74
N TYR A 32 2.29 -5.77 -3.08
CA TYR A 32 1.94 -5.13 -4.32
C TYR A 32 3.05 -4.12 -4.66
N PRO A 33 4.11 -4.59 -5.33
CA PRO A 33 5.23 -3.74 -5.72
C PRO A 33 4.81 -2.72 -6.77
N ILE A 34 5.21 -1.47 -6.56
CA ILE A 34 4.93 -0.36 -7.47
C ILE A 34 6.18 0.48 -7.70
N VAL A 35 6.21 1.17 -8.83
CA VAL A 35 7.25 2.14 -9.19
C VAL A 35 6.59 3.48 -9.42
N LEU A 36 7.08 4.50 -8.71
CA LEU A 36 6.53 5.84 -8.75
C LEU A 36 7.61 6.84 -9.16
N ARG A 37 7.21 7.90 -9.85
CA ARG A 37 7.95 9.16 -9.91
C ARG A 37 7.32 10.11 -8.88
N VAL A 38 8.08 10.58 -7.91
CA VAL A 38 7.56 11.38 -6.79
C VAL A 38 8.40 12.64 -6.52
N ARG A 39 7.76 13.71 -6.06
CA ARG A 39 8.46 14.91 -5.55
C ARG A 39 9.02 14.65 -4.14
N ASP A 40 10.00 15.45 -3.74
CA ASP A 40 10.66 15.37 -2.43
C ASP A 40 9.70 15.28 -1.23
N HIS A 41 8.64 16.10 -1.21
CA HIS A 41 7.72 16.13 -0.06
C HIS A 41 6.82 14.88 0.00
N ALA A 42 6.50 14.27 -1.15
CA ALA A 42 5.69 13.07 -1.24
C ALA A 42 6.47 11.80 -0.84
N LEU A 43 7.81 11.86 -0.80
CA LEU A 43 8.66 10.73 -0.39
C LEU A 43 8.31 10.19 0.98
N ARG A 44 7.89 11.05 1.92
CA ARG A 44 7.53 10.62 3.29
C ARG A 44 6.40 9.59 3.32
N ARG A 45 5.59 9.51 2.26
CA ARG A 45 4.48 8.56 2.15
C ARG A 45 4.93 7.16 1.71
N PHE A 46 6.06 7.04 1.01
CA PHE A 46 6.50 5.80 0.36
C PHE A 46 7.82 5.35 0.96
N LYS A 47 7.86 4.11 1.46
CA LYS A 47 9.08 3.54 2.01
C LYS A 47 9.85 2.83 0.89
N PRO A 48 11.04 3.32 0.48
CA PRO A 48 11.76 2.69 -0.62
C PRO A 48 12.16 1.25 -0.30
N THR A 49 11.98 0.35 -1.26
CA THR A 49 12.45 -1.04 -1.22
C THR A 49 13.75 -1.23 -1.99
N ALA A 50 14.15 -0.23 -2.77
CA ALA A 50 15.44 -0.13 -3.47
C ALA A 50 16.01 1.29 -3.32
N PRO A 51 17.31 1.51 -3.61
CA PRO A 51 17.88 2.85 -3.66
C PRO A 51 17.08 3.75 -4.61
N MET A 52 16.76 4.94 -4.14
CA MET A 52 16.08 5.94 -4.96
C MET A 52 17.06 6.52 -5.98
N VAL A 53 16.55 6.84 -7.16
CA VAL A 53 17.33 7.51 -8.21
C VAL A 53 16.65 8.82 -8.61
N PRO A 54 17.39 9.89 -8.89
CA PRO A 54 16.83 11.10 -9.48
C PRO A 54 16.13 10.74 -10.80
N ALA A 55 14.91 11.24 -11.01
CA ALA A 55 14.19 11.05 -12.27
C ALA A 55 14.58 12.11 -13.30
N ASP A 56 14.88 13.32 -12.83
CA ASP A 56 15.28 14.50 -13.59
C ASP A 56 15.99 15.50 -12.65
N ASP A 57 16.47 16.62 -13.20
CA ASP A 57 17.12 17.69 -12.43
C ASP A 57 16.11 18.57 -11.64
N ASP A 58 14.80 18.31 -11.75
CA ASP A 58 13.73 19.14 -11.19
C ASP A 58 13.21 18.63 -9.83
N GLY A 59 13.98 17.81 -9.11
CA GLY A 59 13.60 17.33 -7.76
C GLY A 59 12.52 16.25 -7.77
N TRP A 60 12.44 15.47 -8.86
CA TRP A 60 11.70 14.21 -8.89
C TRP A 60 12.61 13.02 -8.65
N TRP A 61 12.06 12.00 -8.01
CA TRP A 61 12.73 10.73 -7.74
C TRP A 61 11.94 9.56 -8.28
N ILE A 62 12.64 8.56 -8.79
CA ILE A 62 12.08 7.23 -9.03
C ILE A 62 12.21 6.43 -7.73
N VAL A 63 11.07 5.92 -7.26
CA VAL A 63 10.96 5.15 -6.02
C VAL A 63 10.28 3.82 -6.32
N HIS A 64 10.99 2.75 -5.98
CA HIS A 64 10.40 1.42 -5.84
C HIS A 64 9.87 1.28 -4.41
N THR A 65 8.61 0.91 -4.25
CA THR A 65 7.99 0.68 -2.94
C THR A 65 7.04 -0.51 -3.03
N ASP A 66 6.66 -1.05 -1.88
CA ASP A 66 5.70 -2.15 -1.77
C ASP A 66 4.55 -1.74 -0.83
N LEU A 67 3.33 -2.03 -1.26
CA LEU A 67 2.08 -1.77 -0.53
C LEU A 67 1.27 -3.06 -0.45
N GLU A 68 0.18 -3.09 0.31
CA GLU A 68 -0.54 -4.34 0.55
C GLU A 68 -1.34 -4.80 -0.68
N ASN A 69 -1.90 -3.86 -1.45
CA ASN A 69 -2.75 -4.14 -2.60
C ASN A 69 -2.92 -2.91 -3.51
N ALA A 70 -3.51 -3.12 -4.70
CA ALA A 70 -3.73 -2.09 -5.70
C ALA A 70 -4.65 -0.95 -5.25
N HIS A 71 -5.66 -1.23 -4.41
CA HIS A 71 -6.58 -0.20 -3.91
C HIS A 71 -5.88 0.72 -2.90
N GLU A 72 -5.12 0.16 -1.98
CA GLU A 72 -4.28 0.93 -1.06
C GLU A 72 -3.26 1.78 -1.83
N ALA A 73 -2.60 1.20 -2.84
CA ALA A 73 -1.66 1.93 -3.70
C ALA A 73 -2.31 3.10 -4.42
N CYS A 74 -3.51 2.90 -4.99
CA CYS A 74 -4.27 3.94 -5.66
C CYS A 74 -4.58 5.10 -4.70
N ALA A 75 -5.09 4.80 -3.51
CA ALA A 75 -5.39 5.79 -2.49
C ALA A 75 -4.14 6.55 -2.01
N ALA A 76 -3.01 5.85 -1.81
CA ALA A 76 -1.76 6.46 -1.38
C ALA A 76 -1.21 7.46 -2.42
N VAL A 77 -1.30 7.13 -3.71
CA VAL A 77 -0.91 8.00 -4.82
C VAL A 77 -1.82 9.22 -4.92
N LEU A 78 -3.15 9.01 -4.93
CA LEU A 78 -4.13 10.11 -4.99
C LEU A 78 -3.97 11.12 -3.86
N ALA A 79 -3.64 10.64 -2.66
CA ALA A 79 -3.39 11.49 -1.50
C ALA A 79 -2.20 12.46 -1.68
N GLN A 80 -1.36 12.26 -2.70
CA GLN A 80 -0.26 13.18 -3.03
C GLN A 80 -0.66 14.27 -4.04
N ALA A 81 -1.94 14.35 -4.44
CA ALA A 81 -2.48 15.45 -5.27
C ALA A 81 -1.70 15.74 -6.57
N GLY A 82 -1.07 14.72 -7.17
CA GLY A 82 -0.28 14.85 -8.41
C GLY A 82 1.24 14.83 -8.20
N ASP A 83 1.72 14.93 -6.97
CA ASP A 83 3.15 14.87 -6.62
C ASP A 83 3.69 13.43 -6.50
N ALA A 84 2.85 12.45 -6.83
CA ALA A 84 3.22 11.06 -7.10
C ALA A 84 2.57 10.59 -8.40
N VAL A 85 3.38 10.06 -9.31
CA VAL A 85 2.97 9.56 -10.63
C VAL A 85 3.35 8.09 -10.74
N VAL A 86 2.38 7.26 -11.11
CA VAL A 86 2.61 5.82 -11.28
C VAL A 86 3.37 5.56 -12.57
N LEU A 87 4.50 4.86 -12.47
CA LEU A 87 5.26 4.34 -13.61
C LEU A 87 4.94 2.86 -13.85
N ALA A 88 4.75 2.09 -12.77
CA ALA A 88 4.34 0.70 -12.83
C ALA A 88 3.61 0.27 -11.54
N PRO A 89 2.70 -0.71 -11.62
CA PRO A 89 2.24 -1.37 -12.85
C PRO A 89 1.15 -0.55 -13.59
N PRO A 90 0.92 -0.77 -14.90
CA PRO A 90 0.05 0.07 -15.72
C PRO A 90 -1.43 0.05 -15.28
N GLU A 91 -1.91 -1.05 -14.72
CA GLU A 91 -3.26 -1.15 -14.17
C GLU A 91 -3.47 -0.17 -13.00
N LEU A 92 -2.45 0.08 -12.17
CA LEU A 92 -2.52 1.06 -11.10
C LEU A 92 -2.61 2.49 -11.66
N ALA A 93 -1.86 2.80 -12.71
CA ALA A 93 -1.96 4.10 -13.38
C ALA A 93 -3.38 4.35 -13.94
N THR A 94 -4.01 3.29 -14.44
CA THR A 94 -5.41 3.33 -14.92
C THR A 94 -6.38 3.57 -13.76
N MET A 95 -6.21 2.85 -12.65
CA MET A 95 -7.04 3.04 -11.44
C MET A 95 -6.96 4.48 -10.90
N VAL A 96 -5.74 5.02 -10.78
CA VAL A 96 -5.52 6.39 -10.30
C VAL A 96 -6.16 7.41 -11.23
N ARG A 97 -6.00 7.25 -12.56
CA ARG A 97 -6.62 8.14 -13.55
C ARG A 97 -8.14 8.15 -13.44
N SER A 98 -8.76 6.98 -13.37
CA SER A 98 -10.23 6.86 -13.26
C SER A 98 -10.75 7.50 -11.98
N ALA A 99 -10.08 7.26 -10.85
CA ALA A 99 -10.48 7.86 -9.57
C ALA A 99 -10.28 9.38 -9.55
N ALA A 100 -9.17 9.89 -10.09
CA ALA A 100 -8.93 11.32 -10.20
C ALA A 100 -9.98 12.02 -11.07
N HIS A 101 -10.42 11.38 -12.17
CA HIS A 101 -11.49 11.88 -13.02
C HIS A 101 -12.82 11.98 -12.25
N ALA A 102 -13.20 10.91 -11.54
CA ALA A 102 -14.42 10.90 -10.73
C ALA A 102 -14.41 11.98 -9.63
N ILE A 103 -13.26 12.23 -9.01
CA ILE A 103 -13.09 13.33 -8.04
C ILE A 103 -13.29 14.68 -8.74
N ALA A 104 -12.64 14.91 -9.88
CA ALA A 104 -12.77 16.16 -10.63
C ALA A 104 -14.22 16.44 -11.06
N GLU A 105 -14.96 15.41 -11.49
CA GLU A 105 -16.39 15.53 -11.84
C GLU A 105 -17.28 15.84 -10.63
N SER A 106 -16.85 15.46 -9.41
CA SER A 106 -17.62 15.65 -8.18
C SER A 106 -17.46 17.05 -7.56
N HIS A 107 -16.49 17.85 -8.02
CA HIS A 107 -16.15 19.16 -7.46
C HIS A 107 -16.07 20.22 -8.59
N PRO A 108 -17.17 20.93 -8.90
CA PRO A 108 -17.24 21.94 -9.96
C PRO A 108 -16.54 23.28 -9.61
#